data_AF-A0A7H0YH03-F1
#
_entry.id   AF-A0A7H0YH03-F1
#
_cell.length_a   1.000
_cell.length_b   1.000
_cell.length_c   1.000
_cell.angle_alpha   90.00
_cell.angle_beta   90.00
_cell.angle_gamma   90.00
#
_symmetry.space_group_name_H-M   'P 1'
#
loop_
_entity.id
_entity.type
_entity.pdbx_description
1 polymer ?
#
loop_
_entity_poly.entity_id
_entity_poly.type
_entity_poly.pdbx_seq_one_letter_code
_entity_poly.pdbx_strand_id
1 'polypeptide(L)'
;MSSKPEFGTFAYHQPNYEGFVKLGKQHDFIFQSLAHLGGAAHQMSWALNVLEYTDKVPQEIEAEIHNVMQSIQNLQESLRAVAKKE
;
A
#
# COMPACT_ATOMS: atom_id res chain seq x y z
N MET A 1 25.30 3.94 11.86
CA MET A 1 24.34 4.69 12.71
C MET A 1 23.29 5.27 11.78
N SER A 2 22.05 4.79 11.84
CA SER A 2 20.97 5.45 11.09
C SER A 2 20.47 6.60 11.97
N SER A 3 20.84 7.83 11.61
CA SER A 3 20.24 9.01 12.23
C SER A 3 18.73 8.93 11.99
N LYS A 4 17.93 9.09 13.04
CA LYS A 4 16.50 9.29 12.87
C LYS A 4 16.29 10.45 11.89
N PRO A 5 15.34 10.34 10.95
CA PRO A 5 15.05 11.42 10.02
C PRO A 5 14.69 12.71 10.78
N GLU A 6 14.92 13.86 10.16
CA GLU A 6 14.63 15.16 10.77
C GLU A 6 13.12 15.40 10.81
N PHE A 7 12.62 15.92 11.94
CA PHE A 7 11.20 16.27 12.10
C PHE A 7 10.75 17.24 11.00
N GLY A 8 9.60 16.98 10.39
CA GLY A 8 9.07 17.77 9.27
C GLY A 8 9.49 17.28 7.87
N THR A 9 10.34 16.25 7.78
CA THR A 9 10.68 15.63 6.49
C THR A 9 9.71 14.51 6.11
N PHE A 10 9.59 14.22 4.80
CA PHE A 10 8.86 13.05 4.31
C PHE A 10 9.29 11.77 5.02
N ALA A 11 10.61 11.53 5.14
CA ALA A 11 11.18 10.37 5.81
C ALA A 11 10.74 10.24 7.27
N TYR A 12 10.54 11.36 7.97
CA TYR A 12 10.09 11.35 9.36
C TYR A 12 8.63 10.93 9.52
N HIS A 13 7.77 11.36 8.59
CA HIS A 13 6.34 11.05 8.62
C HIS A 13 5.98 9.75 7.90
N GLN A 14 6.92 9.18 7.14
CA GLN A 14 6.68 7.96 6.37
C GLN A 14 6.51 6.74 7.28
N PRO A 15 5.38 6.02 7.18
CA PRO A 15 5.23 4.75 7.86
C PRO A 15 6.31 3.75 7.44
N ASN A 16 6.89 3.03 8.39
CA ASN A 16 7.91 2.01 8.15
C ASN A 16 9.22 2.51 7.49
N TYR A 17 9.58 3.80 7.63
CA TYR A 17 10.85 4.33 7.09
C TYR A 17 12.08 3.55 7.57
N GLU A 18 12.15 3.19 8.85
CA GLU A 18 13.25 2.38 9.39
C GLU A 18 13.36 1.00 8.71
N GLY A 19 12.23 0.41 8.31
CA GLY A 19 12.19 -0.83 7.54
C GLY A 19 12.80 -0.66 6.16
N PHE A 20 12.48 0.43 5.46
CA PHE A 20 13.07 0.74 4.16
C PHE A 20 14.57 0.99 4.25
N VAL A 21 15.05 1.67 5.30
CA VAL A 21 16.49 1.85 5.54
C VAL A 21 17.19 0.50 5.74
N LYS A 22 16.63 -0.41 6.55
CA LYS A 22 17.19 -1.75 6.78
C LYS A 22 17.31 -2.58 5.50
N LEU A 23 16.41 -2.34 4.54
CA LEU A 23 16.42 -3.00 3.23
C LEU A 23 17.32 -2.30 2.19
N GLY A 24 17.92 -1.15 2.51
CA GLY A 24 18.65 -0.34 1.55
C GLY A 24 17.74 0.29 0.48
N LYS A 25 16.45 0.45 0.78
CA LYS A 25 15.39 0.93 -0.12
C LYS A 25 14.87 2.31 0.28
N GLN A 26 15.60 3.06 1.10
CA GLN A 26 15.17 4.37 1.59
C GLN A 26 15.03 5.46 0.50
N HIS A 27 15.62 5.24 -0.69
CA HIS A 27 15.48 6.12 -1.85
C HIS A 27 14.79 5.45 -3.04
N ASP A 28 14.34 4.20 -2.87
CA ASP A 28 13.59 3.47 -3.90
C ASP A 28 12.09 3.77 -3.71
N PHE A 29 11.66 4.92 -4.21
CA PHE A 29 10.30 5.41 -3.98
C PHE A 29 9.24 4.54 -4.67
N ILE A 30 9.58 3.91 -5.81
CA ILE A 30 8.66 2.97 -6.46
C ILE A 30 8.47 1.73 -5.57
N PHE A 31 9.54 1.16 -5.02
CA PHE A 31 9.44 0.06 -4.07
C PHE A 31 8.62 0.45 -2.82
N GLN A 32 8.86 1.64 -2.26
CA GLN A 32 8.11 2.13 -1.11
C GLN A 32 6.62 2.27 -1.41
N SER A 33 6.26 2.86 -2.56
CA SER A 33 4.87 2.95 -3.01
C SER A 33 4.23 1.57 -3.19
N LEU A 34 4.95 0.62 -3.80
CA LEU A 34 4.47 -0.76 -3.95
C LEU A 34 4.23 -1.44 -2.59
N ALA A 35 5.10 -1.22 -1.60
CA ALA A 35 4.93 -1.75 -0.25
C ALA A 35 3.65 -1.19 0.41
N HIS A 36 3.40 0.11 0.30
CA HIS A 36 2.19 0.73 0.85
C HIS A 36 0.92 0.26 0.13
N LEU A 37 0.93 0.19 -1.20
CA LEU A 37 -0.21 -0.36 -1.96
C LEU A 37 -0.46 -1.84 -1.63
N GLY A 38 0.60 -2.62 -1.37
CA GLY A 38 0.49 -3.99 -0.89
C GLY A 38 -0.22 -4.07 0.46
N GLY A 39 0.15 -3.20 1.39
CA GLY A 39 -0.54 -3.06 2.68
C GLY A 39 -2.01 -2.68 2.51
N ALA A 40 -2.32 -1.71 1.64
CA ALA A 40 -3.70 -1.33 1.34
C ALA A 40 -4.53 -2.50 0.78
N ALA A 41 -4.00 -3.24 -0.20
CA ALA A 41 -4.66 -4.42 -0.75
C ALA A 41 -4.93 -5.50 0.31
N HIS A 42 -3.98 -5.73 1.22
CA HIS A 42 -4.16 -6.67 2.33
C HIS A 42 -5.28 -6.25 3.29
N GLN A 43 -5.32 -4.97 3.67
CA GLN A 43 -6.38 -4.43 4.54
C GLN A 43 -7.76 -4.47 3.86
N MET A 44 -7.83 -4.17 2.56
CA MET A 44 -9.06 -4.26 1.78
C MET A 44 -9.58 -5.70 1.70
N SER A 45 -8.70 -6.68 1.49
CA SER A 45 -9.08 -8.10 1.53
C SER A 45 -9.66 -8.50 2.89
N TRP A 46 -9.12 -7.97 3.98
CA TRP A 46 -9.66 -8.17 5.32
C TRP A 46 -11.01 -7.49 5.52
N ALA A 47 -11.19 -6.27 5.00
CA ALA A 47 -12.47 -5.57 5.05
C ALA A 47 -13.57 -6.38 4.38
N LEU A 48 -13.32 -6.91 3.17
CA LEU A 48 -14.25 -7.80 2.46
C LEU A 48 -14.57 -9.06 3.27
N ASN A 49 -13.55 -9.73 3.81
CA ASN A 49 -13.74 -10.92 4.63
C ASN A 49 -14.62 -10.65 5.87
N VAL A 50 -14.51 -9.47 6.50
CA VAL A 50 -15.36 -9.11 7.65
C VAL A 50 -16.80 -8.78 7.20
N LEU A 51 -16.98 -8.23 5.99
CA LEU A 51 -18.30 -7.95 5.44
C LEU A 51 -19.13 -9.21 5.16
N GLU A 52 -18.48 -10.34 4.86
CA GLU A 52 -19.15 -11.65 4.71
C GLU A 52 -19.96 -12.08 5.94
N TYR A 53 -19.69 -11.50 7.12
CA TYR A 53 -20.41 -11.80 8.36
C TYR A 53 -21.61 -10.88 8.63
N THR A 54 -22.04 -10.06 7.67
CA THR A 54 -23.20 -9.15 7.85
C THR A 54 -24.01 -8.90 6.57
N ASP A 55 -25.30 -9.22 6.62
CA ASP A 55 -26.26 -8.94 5.51
C ASP A 55 -26.72 -7.48 5.44
N LYS A 56 -26.23 -6.61 6.33
CA LYS A 56 -26.65 -5.20 6.41
C LYS A 56 -26.04 -4.31 5.33
N VAL A 57 -24.98 -4.77 4.66
CA VAL A 57 -24.28 -3.98 3.65
C VAL A 57 -24.90 -4.27 2.28
N PRO A 58 -25.37 -3.23 1.56
CA PRO A 58 -25.88 -3.43 0.20
C PRO A 58 -24.80 -3.98 -0.73
N GLN A 59 -25.19 -4.88 -1.63
CA GLN A 59 -24.28 -5.50 -2.61
C GLN A 59 -23.56 -4.47 -3.50
N GLU A 60 -24.20 -3.33 -3.76
CA GLU A 60 -23.60 -2.22 -4.52
C GLU A 60 -22.34 -1.68 -3.83
N ILE A 61 -22.36 -1.56 -2.50
CA ILE A 61 -21.23 -1.08 -1.71
C ILE A 61 -20.11 -2.11 -1.67
N GLU A 62 -20.46 -3.40 -1.52
CA GLU A 62 -19.49 -4.50 -1.59
C GLU A 62 -18.80 -4.55 -2.97
N ALA A 63 -19.57 -4.38 -4.05
CA ALA A 63 -19.04 -4.31 -5.41
C ALA A 63 -18.09 -3.12 -5.62
N GLU A 64 -18.40 -1.95 -5.04
CA GLU A 64 -17.49 -0.80 -5.05
C GLU A 64 -16.17 -1.09 -4.34
N ILE A 65 -16.20 -1.77 -3.19
CA ILE A 65 -14.99 -2.17 -2.45
C ILE A 65 -14.15 -3.12 -3.30
N HIS A 66 -14.77 -4.10 -3.98
CA HIS A 66 -14.08 -4.97 -4.94
C HIS A 66 -13.44 -4.19 -6.09
N ASN A 67 -14.14 -3.20 -6.66
CA ASN A 67 -13.61 -2.35 -7.72
C ASN A 67 -12.38 -1.53 -7.27
N VAL A 68 -12.40 -1.02 -6.04
CA VAL A 68 -11.23 -0.33 -5.45
C VAL A 68 -10.06 -1.31 -5.28
N MET A 69 -10.31 -2.52 -4.77
CA MET A 69 -9.28 -3.55 -4.64
C MET A 69 -8.65 -3.90 -5.99
N GLN A 70 -9.46 -4.07 -7.03
CA GLN A 70 -8.97 -4.32 -8.39
C GLN A 70 -8.15 -3.14 -8.92
N SER A 71 -8.58 -1.91 -8.66
CA SER A 71 -7.85 -0.71 -9.05
C SER A 71 -6.48 -0.63 -8.39
N ILE A 72 -6.36 -1.00 -7.11
CA ILE A 72 -5.07 -1.08 -6.41
C ILE A 72 -4.15 -2.09 -7.09
N GLN A 73 -4.65 -3.28 -7.46
CA GLN A 73 -3.87 -4.30 -8.16
C GLN A 73 -3.35 -3.79 -9.51
N ASN A 74 -4.20 -3.15 -10.30
CA ASN A 74 -3.83 -2.58 -11.60
C ASN A 74 -2.74 -1.49 -11.47
N LEU A 75 -2.83 -0.66 -10.41
CA LEU A 75 -1.83 0.35 -10.12
C LEU A 75 -0.48 -0.27 -9.69
N GLN A 76 -0.51 -1.35 -8.90
CA GLN A 76 0.71 -2.09 -8.56
C GLN A 76 1.38 -2.67 -9.81
N GLU A 77 0.62 -3.25 -10.73
CA GLU A 77 1.17 -3.76 -12.00
C GLU A 77 1.79 -2.65 -12.84
N SER A 78 1.11 -1.52 -12.94
CA SER A 78 1.60 -0.34 -13.64
C SER A 78 2.93 0.16 -13.04
N LEU A 79 3.03 0.26 -11.71
CA LEU A 79 4.26 0.65 -11.03
C LEU A 79 5.38 -0.38 -11.19
N ARG A 80 5.07 -1.69 -11.13
CA ARG A 80 6.06 -2.74 -11.42
C ARG A 80 6.57 -2.65 -12.86
N ALA A 81 5.72 -2.25 -13.82
CA ALA A 81 6.15 -2.04 -15.20
C ALA A 81 7.08 -0.83 -15.34
N VAL A 82 6.91 0.22 -14.53
CA VAL A 82 7.86 1.35 -14.46
C VAL A 82 9.18 0.90 -13.85
N ALA A 83 9.16 0.17 -12.72
CA ALA A 83 10.37 -0.33 -12.05
C ALA A 83 11.24 -1.24 -12.93
N LYS A 84 10.66 -1.93 -13.92
CA LYS A 84 11.38 -2.79 -14.87
C LYS A 84 12.10 -2.02 -15.99
N LYS A 85 11.78 -0.73 -16.16
CA LYS A 85 12.39 0.13 -17.19
C LYS A 85 13.61 0.90 -16.67
N GLU A 86 13.81 0.90 -15.35
CA GLU A 86 15.00 1.42 -14.66
C GLU A 86 16.10 0.36 -14.61
#